data_AF-A0A8H6ABL6-F1
#
_entry.id   AF-A0A8H6ABL6-F1
#
_cell.length_a   1.000
_cell.length_b   1.000
_cell.length_c   1.000
_cell.angle_alpha   90.00
_cell.angle_beta   90.00
_cell.angle_gamma   90.00
#
_symmetry.space_group_name_H-M   'P 1'
#
loop_
_entity.id
_entity.type
_entity.pdbx_description
1 polymer ?
#
loop_
_entity_poly.entity_id
_entity_poly.type
_entity_poly.pdbx_seq_one_letter_code
_entity_poly.pdbx_strand_id
1 'polypeptide(L)'
;MATYLITGSSRGLGLALVSQLLTLPVAQVSSIFATSRAAQPSLNLKQLIDQSSGRAFYVQLDTTDPTSIKTAALEVQHQLRGRGLDVLINSAGVQPLTKGGVENMENLTDAFKINVNAAHEVTRAFLPLLRKGDRKVVANISTTLGSINKASTFTAKSSPAYNITKAALNMLTVQYALNLESERFTVFCVSPGWLRTDMGGDRADLPVETGAEAVLKIILEANHAETNGKFLNIHVPGWEHVKPTARVGIIGVGGLGHLAIQFAVKMGCQVVVFSGSDTKKDEAKKLGATGFYATKGVKELKVPQKLDNLIVTTSSQPNWNLYINLLNPGATTSPLTVGLGGFQVPVYGASGQWFQGSELYCLGEADS
;
A
#
# COMPACT_ATOMS: atom_id res chain seq x y z
N MET A 1 -3.24 -27.87 -6.16
CA MET A 1 -2.97 -27.31 -4.81
C MET A 1 -1.68 -26.54 -4.90
N ALA A 2 -1.66 -25.27 -4.50
CA ALA A 2 -0.51 -24.42 -4.75
C ALA A 2 0.66 -24.70 -3.79
N THR A 3 1.89 -24.47 -4.26
CA THR A 3 3.10 -24.44 -3.44
C THR A 3 3.70 -23.03 -3.39
N TYR A 4 4.21 -22.62 -2.23
CA TYR A 4 4.71 -21.25 -2.01
C TYR A 4 6.17 -21.28 -1.58
N LEU A 5 6.95 -20.30 -2.04
CA LEU A 5 8.24 -19.96 -1.47
C LEU A 5 8.22 -18.52 -0.98
N ILE A 6 8.68 -18.28 0.24
CA ILE A 6 8.70 -16.95 0.86
C ILE A 6 10.13 -16.66 1.31
N THR A 7 10.71 -15.58 0.78
CA THR A 7 12.00 -15.11 1.26
C THR A 7 11.86 -14.28 2.53
N GLY A 8 12.75 -14.49 3.51
CA GLY A 8 12.76 -13.67 4.73
C GLY A 8 11.66 -14.02 5.74
N SER A 9 11.43 -15.30 5.97
CA SER A 9 10.37 -15.84 6.86
C SER A 9 10.77 -15.97 8.34
N SER A 10 11.96 -15.49 8.76
CA SER A 10 12.40 -15.64 10.16
C SER A 10 11.61 -14.77 11.15
N ARG A 11 11.01 -13.67 10.68
CA ARG A 11 10.28 -12.68 11.49
C ARG A 11 9.39 -11.78 10.62
N GLY A 12 8.63 -10.88 11.25
CA GLY A 12 7.86 -9.84 10.59
C GLY A 12 6.83 -10.39 9.58
N LEU A 13 6.65 -9.69 8.47
CA LEU A 13 5.66 -10.04 7.44
C LEU A 13 5.88 -11.45 6.88
N GLY A 14 7.11 -11.85 6.58
CA GLY A 14 7.39 -13.17 6.01
C GLY A 14 6.99 -14.32 6.94
N LEU A 15 7.19 -14.17 8.25
CA LEU A 15 6.74 -15.15 9.25
C LEU A 15 5.20 -15.17 9.36
N ALA A 16 4.56 -13.99 9.37
CA ALA A 16 3.11 -13.88 9.43
C ALA A 16 2.43 -14.50 8.19
N LEU A 17 3.01 -14.34 7.00
CA LEU A 17 2.54 -14.97 5.76
C LEU A 17 2.63 -16.51 5.84
N VAL A 18 3.71 -17.06 6.39
CA VAL A 18 3.83 -18.52 6.62
C VAL A 18 2.73 -19.00 7.55
N SER A 19 2.53 -18.31 8.68
CA SER A 19 1.49 -18.64 9.66
C SER A 19 0.10 -18.68 9.02
N GLN A 20 -0.25 -17.66 8.22
CA GLN A 20 -1.56 -17.58 7.57
C GLN A 20 -1.75 -18.59 6.43
N LEU A 21 -0.72 -18.84 5.63
CA LEU A 21 -0.79 -19.89 4.61
C LEU A 21 -1.03 -21.27 5.23
N LEU A 22 -0.51 -21.51 6.44
CA LEU A 22 -0.74 -22.75 7.19
C LEU A 22 -2.18 -22.88 7.71
N THR A 23 -2.95 -21.80 7.87
CA THR A 23 -4.37 -21.92 8.25
C THR A 23 -5.24 -22.36 7.07
N LEU A 24 -4.76 -22.21 5.83
CA LEU A 24 -5.51 -22.60 4.64
C LEU A 24 -5.56 -24.12 4.45
N PRO A 25 -6.67 -24.66 3.89
CA PRO A 25 -6.81 -26.08 3.63
C PRO A 25 -5.72 -26.62 2.71
N VAL A 26 -5.32 -27.88 2.91
CA VAL A 26 -4.30 -28.56 2.07
C VAL A 26 -4.66 -28.53 0.58
N ALA A 27 -5.96 -28.63 0.27
CA ALA A 27 -6.48 -28.53 -1.09
C ALA A 27 -6.16 -27.19 -1.78
N GLN A 28 -5.97 -26.12 -1.01
CA GLN A 28 -5.55 -24.81 -1.52
C GLN A 28 -4.03 -24.67 -1.47
N VAL A 29 -3.41 -24.97 -0.33
CA VAL A 29 -1.97 -24.81 -0.08
C VAL A 29 -1.35 -26.13 0.39
N SER A 30 -0.57 -26.75 -0.50
CA SER A 30 0.03 -28.06 -0.23
C SER A 30 1.40 -28.01 0.43
N SER A 31 2.23 -27.01 0.08
CA SER A 31 3.60 -26.92 0.58
C SER A 31 4.06 -25.46 0.67
N ILE A 32 4.80 -25.14 1.73
CA ILE A 32 5.33 -23.79 1.99
C ILE A 32 6.82 -23.93 2.28
N PHE A 33 7.66 -23.31 1.45
CA PHE A 33 9.09 -23.18 1.64
C PHE A 33 9.38 -21.83 2.31
N ALA A 34 9.62 -21.86 3.61
CA ALA A 34 9.90 -20.68 4.41
C ALA A 34 11.42 -20.52 4.54
N THR A 35 11.96 -19.39 4.09
CA THR A 35 13.42 -19.24 3.98
C THR A 35 13.98 -18.15 4.87
N SER A 36 15.22 -18.35 5.33
CA SER A 36 15.98 -17.31 6.02
C SER A 36 17.48 -17.54 5.84
N ARG A 37 18.29 -16.51 6.14
CA ARG A 37 19.75 -16.56 5.94
C ARG A 37 20.47 -17.48 6.94
N ALA A 38 19.87 -17.69 8.11
CA ALA A 38 20.46 -18.51 9.16
C ALA A 38 20.60 -19.97 8.72
N ALA A 39 21.47 -20.75 9.38
CA ALA A 39 21.55 -22.18 9.11
C ALA A 39 20.38 -22.97 9.69
N GLN A 40 19.64 -22.37 10.64
CA GLN A 40 18.52 -22.97 11.35
C GLN A 40 17.36 -21.97 11.44
N PRO A 41 16.10 -22.44 11.46
CA PRO A 41 14.95 -21.55 11.58
C PRO A 41 14.96 -20.81 12.92
N SER A 42 14.39 -19.60 12.95
CA SER A 42 14.10 -18.92 14.22
C SER A 42 13.12 -19.75 15.06
N LEU A 43 13.09 -19.55 16.38
CA LEU A 43 12.22 -20.30 17.28
C LEU A 43 10.75 -20.31 16.80
N ASN A 44 10.20 -19.14 16.46
CA ASN A 44 8.82 -19.00 16.01
C ASN A 44 8.58 -19.69 14.67
N LEU A 45 9.52 -19.60 13.73
CA LEU A 45 9.40 -20.30 12.45
C LEU A 45 9.48 -21.81 12.64
N LYS A 46 10.36 -22.28 13.53
CA LYS A 46 10.49 -23.70 13.88
C LYS A 46 9.17 -24.23 14.45
N GLN A 47 8.54 -23.52 15.37
CA GLN A 47 7.24 -23.90 15.94
C GLN A 47 6.16 -24.05 14.86
N LEU A 48 6.06 -23.12 13.92
CA LEU A 48 5.12 -23.22 12.80
C LEU A 48 5.40 -24.44 11.91
N ILE A 49 6.68 -24.73 11.65
CA ILE A 49 7.08 -25.89 10.85
C ILE A 49 6.72 -27.20 11.56
N ASP A 50 7.05 -27.32 12.85
CA ASP A 50 6.77 -28.50 13.66
C ASP A 50 5.25 -28.78 13.73
N GLN A 51 4.42 -27.73 13.77
CA GLN A 51 2.96 -27.82 13.81
C GLN A 51 2.31 -27.99 12.41
N SER A 52 3.08 -27.85 11.33
CA SER A 52 2.53 -27.83 9.96
C SER A 52 2.04 -29.17 9.43
N SER A 53 2.27 -30.26 10.18
CA SER A 53 2.03 -31.64 9.73
C SER A 53 2.73 -31.95 8.40
N GLY A 54 3.97 -31.47 8.24
CA GLY A 54 4.80 -31.70 7.05
C GLY A 54 4.46 -30.82 5.85
N ARG A 55 3.67 -29.75 6.03
CA ARG A 55 3.34 -28.80 4.94
C ARG A 55 4.29 -27.63 4.84
N ALA A 56 5.03 -27.30 5.89
CA ALA A 56 6.05 -26.26 5.85
C ALA A 56 7.45 -26.86 5.93
N PHE A 57 8.36 -26.31 5.13
CA PHE A 57 9.75 -26.71 5.04
C PHE A 57 10.63 -25.49 5.27
N TYR A 58 11.64 -25.65 6.12
CA TYR A 58 12.70 -24.66 6.22
C TYR A 58 13.70 -24.86 5.09
N VAL A 59 14.12 -23.77 4.45
CA VAL A 59 15.21 -23.77 3.46
C VAL A 59 16.15 -22.62 3.80
N GLN A 60 17.43 -22.91 4.01
CA GLN A 60 18.42 -21.85 4.19
C GLN A 60 18.60 -21.08 2.87
N LEU A 61 18.43 -19.76 2.93
CA LEU A 61 18.58 -18.87 1.78
C LEU A 61 19.10 -17.51 2.21
N ASP A 62 20.38 -17.25 1.94
CA ASP A 62 20.90 -15.89 1.82
C ASP A 62 20.67 -15.38 0.40
N THR A 63 19.70 -14.47 0.26
CA THR A 63 19.31 -13.89 -1.02
C THR A 63 20.39 -13.02 -1.65
N THR A 64 21.49 -12.75 -0.94
CA THR A 64 22.63 -11.98 -1.43
C THR A 64 23.85 -12.83 -1.77
N ASP A 65 23.80 -14.15 -1.55
CA ASP A 65 24.84 -15.11 -1.90
C ASP A 65 24.36 -16.02 -3.05
N PRO A 66 24.95 -15.91 -4.25
CA PRO A 66 24.61 -16.76 -5.40
C PRO A 66 24.72 -18.27 -5.12
N THR A 67 25.64 -18.69 -4.25
CA THR A 67 25.81 -20.10 -3.88
C THR A 67 24.64 -20.55 -3.03
N SER A 68 24.28 -19.79 -2.01
CA SER A 68 23.09 -20.06 -1.19
C SER A 68 21.80 -20.10 -2.03
N ILE A 69 21.62 -19.17 -2.96
CA ILE A 69 20.46 -19.14 -3.88
C ILE A 69 20.38 -20.42 -4.71
N LYS A 70 21.49 -20.84 -5.32
CA LYS A 70 21.55 -22.06 -6.13
C LYS A 70 21.25 -23.31 -5.30
N THR A 71 21.84 -23.41 -4.11
CA THR A 71 21.60 -24.53 -3.20
C THR A 71 20.14 -24.61 -2.77
N ALA A 72 19.54 -23.48 -2.39
CA ALA A 72 18.13 -23.42 -2.02
C ALA A 72 17.20 -23.84 -3.17
N ALA A 73 17.49 -23.40 -4.41
CA ALA A 73 16.71 -23.80 -5.58
C ALA A 73 16.76 -25.32 -5.82
N LEU A 74 17.93 -25.95 -5.66
CA LEU A 74 18.08 -27.42 -5.76
C LEU A 74 17.35 -28.16 -4.64
N GLU A 75 17.43 -27.67 -3.41
CA GLU A 75 16.72 -28.25 -2.27
C GLU A 75 15.21 -28.22 -2.47
N VAL A 76 14.66 -27.07 -2.87
CA VAL A 76 13.23 -26.91 -3.17
C VAL A 76 12.82 -27.79 -4.34
N GLN A 77 13.63 -27.86 -5.39
CA GLN A 77 13.39 -28.75 -6.53
C GLN A 77 13.27 -30.22 -6.08
N HIS A 78 14.18 -30.68 -5.22
CA HIS A 78 14.16 -32.05 -4.69
C HIS A 78 12.89 -32.29 -3.87
N GLN A 79 12.52 -31.35 -2.99
CA GLN A 79 11.31 -31.47 -2.19
C GLN A 79 10.01 -31.45 -3.01
N LEU A 80 10.00 -30.74 -4.13
CA LEU A 80 8.84 -30.71 -5.04
C LEU A 80 8.65 -32.02 -5.81
N ARG A 81 9.66 -32.90 -5.89
CA ARG A 81 9.59 -34.24 -6.53
C ARG A 81 8.99 -34.19 -7.94
N GLY A 82 9.46 -33.24 -8.75
CA GLY A 82 9.00 -33.05 -10.13
C GLY A 82 7.82 -32.10 -10.30
N ARG A 83 7.12 -31.73 -9.21
CA ARG A 83 6.11 -30.66 -9.23
C ARG A 83 6.77 -29.29 -9.46
N GLY A 84 5.98 -28.31 -9.90
CA GLY A 84 6.40 -26.93 -10.00
C GLY A 84 6.25 -26.12 -8.72
N LEU A 85 6.83 -24.93 -8.72
CA LEU A 85 6.58 -23.90 -7.72
C LEU A 85 5.47 -22.97 -8.25
N ASP A 86 4.38 -22.80 -7.51
CA ASP A 86 3.27 -21.94 -7.97
C ASP A 86 3.46 -20.46 -7.67
N VAL A 87 3.99 -20.14 -6.50
CA VAL A 87 4.07 -18.76 -6.01
C VAL A 87 5.44 -18.49 -5.37
N LEU A 88 6.12 -17.45 -5.84
CA LEU A 88 7.30 -16.87 -5.20
C LEU A 88 6.93 -15.53 -4.57
N ILE A 89 7.19 -15.36 -3.28
CA ILE A 89 7.01 -14.10 -2.55
C ILE A 89 8.39 -13.58 -2.14
N ASN A 90 8.86 -12.54 -2.82
CA ASN A 90 10.08 -11.83 -2.44
C ASN A 90 9.74 -10.84 -1.31
N SER A 91 9.91 -11.27 -0.06
CA SER A 91 9.64 -10.46 1.14
C SER A 91 10.89 -10.04 1.89
N ALA A 92 12.05 -10.64 1.65
CA ALA A 92 13.31 -10.21 2.24
C ALA A 92 13.65 -8.76 1.81
N GLY A 93 14.04 -7.93 2.77
CA GLY A 93 14.39 -6.53 2.52
C GLY A 93 14.87 -5.79 3.76
N VAL A 94 15.47 -4.63 3.55
CA VAL A 94 15.96 -3.73 4.60
C VAL A 94 15.54 -2.29 4.33
N GLN A 95 15.28 -1.53 5.39
CA GLN A 95 15.07 -0.08 5.32
C GLN A 95 16.18 0.60 6.13
N PRO A 96 17.33 0.90 5.52
CA PRO A 96 18.36 1.63 6.23
C PRO A 96 17.92 3.10 6.40
N LEU A 97 18.07 3.62 7.62
CA LEU A 97 17.84 5.03 7.90
C LEU A 97 19.05 5.85 7.47
N THR A 98 18.81 7.00 6.84
CA THR A 98 19.87 7.94 6.46
C THR A 98 19.69 9.24 7.22
N LYS A 99 20.52 9.44 8.25
CA LYS A 99 20.53 10.68 9.04
C LYS A 99 21.10 11.83 8.18
N GLY A 100 20.42 12.96 8.16
CA GLY A 100 20.83 14.12 7.35
C GLY A 100 20.42 14.05 5.88
N GLY A 101 19.52 13.13 5.50
CA GLY A 101 18.90 13.14 4.17
C GLY A 101 19.76 12.51 3.08
N VAL A 102 19.49 12.88 1.83
CA VAL A 102 20.13 12.28 0.65
C VAL A 102 21.63 12.57 0.54
N GLU A 103 22.09 13.73 1.04
CA GLU A 103 23.50 14.13 0.98
C GLU A 103 24.42 13.16 1.75
N ASN A 104 23.91 12.54 2.80
CA ASN A 104 24.65 11.59 3.64
C ASN A 104 24.34 10.12 3.30
N MET A 105 23.78 9.85 2.12
CA MET A 105 23.35 8.51 1.73
C MET A 105 24.52 7.66 1.21
N GLU A 106 25.19 6.96 2.12
CA GLU A 106 26.28 6.03 1.78
C GLU A 106 25.81 4.57 1.58
N ASN A 107 24.61 4.27 2.08
CA ASN A 107 24.05 2.92 2.15
C ASN A 107 23.28 2.48 0.88
N LEU A 108 23.33 3.26 -0.20
CA LEU A 108 22.53 3.00 -1.41
C LEU A 108 22.90 1.66 -2.07
N THR A 109 24.19 1.38 -2.23
CA THR A 109 24.68 0.15 -2.87
C THR A 109 24.24 -1.10 -2.13
N ASP A 110 24.38 -1.12 -0.81
CA ASP A 110 23.96 -2.26 0.03
C ASP A 110 22.44 -2.43 0.02
N ALA A 111 21.69 -1.32 0.05
CA ALA A 111 20.24 -1.35 -0.09
C ALA A 111 19.82 -1.92 -1.45
N PHE A 112 20.50 -1.58 -2.54
CA PHE A 112 20.25 -2.15 -3.87
C PHE A 112 20.54 -3.64 -3.92
N LYS A 113 21.68 -4.06 -3.37
CA LYS A 113 22.07 -5.47 -3.28
C LYS A 113 20.97 -6.30 -2.63
N ILE A 114 20.38 -5.81 -1.55
CA ILE A 114 19.37 -6.54 -0.77
C ILE A 114 17.95 -6.38 -1.33
N ASN A 115 17.51 -5.16 -1.67
CA ASN A 115 16.10 -4.92 -2.01
C ASN A 115 15.77 -5.12 -3.49
N VAL A 116 16.77 -5.12 -4.38
CA VAL A 116 16.57 -5.19 -5.84
C VAL A 116 17.28 -6.39 -6.42
N ASN A 117 18.62 -6.44 -6.30
CA ASN A 117 19.40 -7.51 -6.92
C ASN A 117 19.04 -8.87 -6.33
N ALA A 118 18.86 -8.96 -5.01
CA ALA A 118 18.44 -10.20 -4.37
C ALA A 118 17.11 -10.74 -4.91
N ALA A 119 16.11 -9.87 -5.10
CA ALA A 119 14.81 -10.27 -5.66
C ALA A 119 14.96 -10.72 -7.13
N HIS A 120 15.81 -10.04 -7.91
CA HIS A 120 16.14 -10.47 -9.27
C HIS A 120 16.79 -11.86 -9.29
N GLU A 121 17.84 -12.05 -8.48
CA GLU A 121 18.64 -13.28 -8.44
C GLU A 121 17.83 -14.48 -7.97
N VAL A 122 17.03 -14.32 -6.91
CA VAL A 122 16.10 -15.37 -6.45
C VAL A 122 15.08 -15.68 -7.54
N THR A 123 14.41 -14.67 -8.10
CA THR A 123 13.41 -14.91 -9.15
C THR A 123 14.02 -15.65 -10.34
N ARG A 124 15.21 -15.25 -10.79
CA ARG A 124 15.95 -15.90 -11.88
C ARG A 124 16.28 -17.36 -11.58
N ALA A 125 16.75 -17.65 -10.37
CA ALA A 125 17.13 -19.01 -9.97
C ALA A 125 15.93 -19.95 -9.82
N PHE A 126 14.78 -19.43 -9.35
CA PHE A 126 13.56 -20.20 -9.16
C PHE A 126 12.65 -20.24 -10.40
N LEU A 127 12.93 -19.44 -11.43
CA LEU A 127 12.12 -19.38 -12.66
C LEU A 127 11.90 -20.75 -13.33
N PRO A 128 12.89 -21.67 -13.41
CA PRO A 128 12.66 -23.01 -13.95
C PRO A 128 11.62 -23.83 -13.17
N LEU A 129 11.53 -23.65 -11.84
CA LEU A 129 10.51 -24.30 -11.01
C LEU A 129 9.16 -23.60 -11.16
N LEU A 130 9.16 -22.27 -11.25
CA LEU A 130 7.94 -21.49 -11.46
C LEU A 130 7.27 -21.82 -12.81
N ARG A 131 8.06 -22.03 -13.87
CA ARG A 131 7.56 -22.43 -15.20
C ARG A 131 6.80 -23.76 -15.19
N LYS A 132 7.15 -24.66 -14.26
CA LYS A 132 6.46 -25.94 -14.06
C LYS A 132 5.23 -25.81 -13.15
N GLY A 133 5.06 -24.68 -12.47
CA GLY A 133 3.92 -24.42 -11.61
C GLY A 133 2.68 -24.05 -12.42
N ASP A 134 1.51 -24.29 -11.86
CA ASP A 134 0.24 -24.00 -12.50
C ASP A 134 -0.11 -22.52 -12.40
N ARG A 135 0.20 -21.87 -11.27
CA ARG A 135 -0.16 -20.45 -11.04
C ARG A 135 0.82 -19.43 -11.64
N LYS A 136 2.13 -19.74 -11.64
CA LYS A 136 3.20 -18.87 -12.16
C LYS A 136 3.17 -17.43 -11.61
N VAL A 137 3.06 -17.30 -10.30
CA VAL A 137 2.95 -16.00 -9.62
C VAL A 137 4.28 -15.59 -8.98
N VAL A 138 4.69 -14.34 -9.19
CA VAL A 138 5.79 -13.69 -8.46
C VAL A 138 5.29 -12.40 -7.82
N ALA A 139 5.24 -12.37 -6.50
CA ALA A 139 4.84 -11.21 -5.72
C ALA A 139 6.06 -10.57 -5.05
N ASN A 140 6.32 -9.31 -5.37
CA ASN A 140 7.40 -8.53 -4.75
C ASN A 140 6.81 -7.64 -3.65
N ILE A 141 7.25 -7.82 -2.41
CA ILE A 141 6.83 -6.94 -1.31
C ILE A 141 7.56 -5.60 -1.48
N SER A 142 6.78 -4.59 -1.86
CA SER A 142 7.23 -3.22 -2.07
C SER A 142 6.61 -2.29 -1.04
N THR A 143 6.52 -1.00 -1.33
CA THR A 143 5.96 0.03 -0.43
C THR A 143 5.56 1.26 -1.23
N THR A 144 4.56 1.99 -0.74
CA THR A 144 4.20 3.30 -1.29
C THR A 144 5.33 4.32 -1.20
N LEU A 145 6.32 4.12 -0.33
CA LEU A 145 7.51 4.97 -0.25
C LEU A 145 8.37 4.92 -1.53
N GLY A 146 8.24 3.86 -2.34
CA GLY A 146 8.89 3.75 -3.66
C GLY A 146 8.09 4.41 -4.79
N SER A 147 6.96 5.07 -4.50
CA SER A 147 6.16 5.76 -5.51
C SER A 147 6.70 7.17 -5.75
N ILE A 148 7.23 7.41 -6.95
CA ILE A 148 7.71 8.74 -7.37
C ILE A 148 6.60 9.78 -7.21
N ASN A 149 5.38 9.47 -7.67
CA ASN A 149 4.23 10.37 -7.57
C ASN A 149 3.77 10.67 -6.13
N LYS A 150 4.17 9.86 -5.15
CA LYS A 150 3.81 10.07 -3.73
C LYS A 150 5.02 10.47 -2.88
N ALA A 151 6.19 10.70 -3.48
CA ALA A 151 7.41 10.92 -2.71
C ALA A 151 7.29 12.15 -1.79
N SER A 152 6.62 13.21 -2.25
CA SER A 152 6.38 14.44 -1.48
C SER A 152 5.49 14.24 -0.25
N THR A 153 4.68 13.18 -0.18
CA THR A 153 3.83 12.91 1.00
C THR A 153 4.61 12.28 2.16
N PHE A 154 5.85 11.85 1.93
CA PHE A 154 6.62 11.04 2.88
C PHE A 154 7.93 11.71 3.36
N THR A 155 7.96 13.04 3.39
CA THR A 155 9.15 13.83 3.72
C THR A 155 9.63 13.68 5.17
N ALA A 156 8.74 13.32 6.09
CA ALA A 156 9.06 13.18 7.52
C ALA A 156 9.94 11.95 7.86
N LYS A 157 10.04 10.95 6.98
CA LYS A 157 10.83 9.71 7.21
C LYS A 157 11.97 9.63 6.20
N SER A 158 13.15 10.10 6.59
CA SER A 158 14.36 10.05 5.75
C SER A 158 14.87 8.61 5.59
N SER A 159 14.50 7.96 4.49
CA SER A 159 15.08 6.68 4.04
C SER A 159 15.29 6.70 2.52
N PRO A 160 16.08 7.64 1.97
CA PRO A 160 16.22 7.85 0.52
C PRO A 160 16.65 6.57 -0.21
N ALA A 161 17.62 5.82 0.32
CA ALA A 161 18.07 4.55 -0.28
C ALA A 161 16.94 3.51 -0.34
N TYR A 162 16.11 3.43 0.70
CA TYR A 162 14.96 2.53 0.70
C TYR A 162 13.93 2.92 -0.36
N ASN A 163 13.60 4.22 -0.46
CA ASN A 163 12.62 4.71 -1.42
C ASN A 163 13.10 4.47 -2.87
N ILE A 164 14.36 4.80 -3.16
CA ILE A 164 14.99 4.59 -4.48
C ILE A 164 14.98 3.11 -4.83
N THR A 165 15.40 2.24 -3.92
CA THR A 165 15.46 0.79 -4.19
C THR A 165 14.07 0.19 -4.38
N LYS A 166 13.04 0.68 -3.69
CA LYS A 166 11.66 0.21 -3.89
C LYS A 166 11.03 0.75 -5.18
N ALA A 167 11.41 1.94 -5.65
CA ALA A 167 11.08 2.38 -6.99
C ALA A 167 11.76 1.50 -8.07
N ALA A 168 13.03 1.14 -7.88
CA ALA A 168 13.74 0.22 -8.76
C ALA A 168 13.13 -1.19 -8.77
N LEU A 169 12.72 -1.72 -7.60
CA LEU A 169 12.00 -2.99 -7.50
C LEU A 169 10.66 -2.95 -8.24
N ASN A 170 9.94 -1.82 -8.19
CA ASN A 170 8.71 -1.64 -8.96
C ASN A 170 8.98 -1.73 -10.47
N MET A 171 10.04 -1.09 -10.97
CA MET A 171 10.41 -1.20 -12.39
C MET A 171 10.86 -2.62 -12.75
N LEU A 172 11.69 -3.26 -11.93
CA LEU A 172 12.11 -4.65 -12.12
C LEU A 172 10.91 -5.60 -12.27
N THR A 173 9.87 -5.39 -11.46
CA THR A 173 8.61 -6.14 -11.52
C THR A 173 7.93 -5.98 -12.88
N VAL A 174 7.84 -4.76 -13.40
CA VAL A 174 7.28 -4.49 -14.74
C VAL A 174 8.11 -5.17 -15.83
N GLN A 175 9.45 -5.11 -15.75
CA GLN A 175 10.32 -5.76 -16.73
C GLN A 175 10.12 -7.28 -16.77
N TYR A 176 9.97 -7.93 -15.61
CA TYR A 176 9.63 -9.35 -15.56
C TYR A 176 8.23 -9.65 -16.10
N ALA A 177 7.23 -8.82 -15.75
CA ALA A 177 5.86 -8.96 -16.24
C ALA A 177 5.80 -8.92 -17.79
N LEU A 178 6.50 -7.95 -18.40
CA LEU A 178 6.58 -7.81 -19.86
C LEU A 178 7.34 -8.97 -20.51
N ASN A 179 8.47 -9.38 -19.93
CA ASN A 179 9.32 -10.41 -20.52
C ASN A 179 8.69 -11.82 -20.42
N LEU A 180 7.86 -12.08 -19.40
CA LEU A 180 7.22 -13.38 -19.16
C LEU A 180 5.74 -13.41 -19.61
N GLU A 181 5.28 -12.41 -20.34
CA GLU A 181 3.90 -12.27 -20.81
C GLU A 181 3.45 -13.47 -21.65
N SER A 182 4.29 -13.91 -22.61
CA SER A 182 4.01 -15.05 -23.48
C SER A 182 3.86 -16.37 -22.71
N GLU A 183 4.46 -16.47 -21.53
CA GLU A 183 4.39 -17.62 -20.64
C GLU A 183 3.23 -17.54 -19.62
N ARG A 184 2.44 -16.46 -19.67
CA ARG A 184 1.30 -16.16 -18.80
C ARG A 184 1.65 -16.06 -17.31
N PHE A 185 2.83 -15.54 -17.00
CA PHE A 185 3.20 -15.23 -15.62
C PHE A 185 2.40 -14.05 -15.06
N THR A 186 2.20 -14.03 -13.76
CA THR A 186 1.66 -12.88 -13.03
C THR A 186 2.74 -12.34 -12.10
N VAL A 187 3.38 -11.23 -12.49
CA VAL A 187 4.45 -10.61 -11.71
C VAL A 187 4.01 -9.22 -11.27
N PHE A 188 3.99 -8.95 -9.95
CA PHE A 188 3.44 -7.71 -9.42
C PHE A 188 4.07 -7.30 -8.08
N CYS A 189 3.87 -6.04 -7.71
CA CYS A 189 4.26 -5.48 -6.42
C CYS A 189 3.07 -5.37 -5.49
N VAL A 190 3.29 -5.59 -4.19
CA VAL A 190 2.32 -5.29 -3.13
C VAL A 190 2.96 -4.43 -2.06
N SER A 191 2.33 -3.31 -1.73
CA SER A 191 2.62 -2.55 -0.52
C SER A 191 1.81 -3.13 0.64
N PRO A 192 2.47 -3.62 1.71
CA PRO A 192 1.79 -4.28 2.82
C PRO A 192 1.22 -3.29 3.85
N GLY A 193 1.24 -1.98 3.59
CA GLY A 193 0.95 -0.96 4.60
C GLY A 193 2.11 -0.71 5.57
N TRP A 194 1.90 0.12 6.59
CA TRP A 194 2.92 0.38 7.61
C TRP A 194 2.73 -0.56 8.80
N LEU A 195 3.45 -1.69 8.77
CA LEU A 195 3.23 -2.79 9.71
C LEU A 195 4.11 -2.69 10.97
N ARG A 196 3.51 -2.95 12.14
CA ARG A 196 4.20 -3.11 13.44
C ARG A 196 5.12 -4.32 13.42
N THR A 197 6.34 -4.06 13.00
CA THR A 197 7.46 -5.00 12.85
C THR A 197 8.73 -4.25 13.23
N ASP A 198 9.86 -4.94 13.40
CA ASP A 198 11.13 -4.26 13.68
C ASP A 198 11.49 -3.19 12.62
N MET A 199 11.06 -3.36 11.36
CA MET A 199 11.27 -2.38 10.28
C MET A 199 10.29 -1.21 10.35
N GLY A 200 9.03 -1.48 10.71
CA GLY A 200 7.99 -0.45 10.82
C GLY A 200 8.10 0.38 12.10
N GLY A 201 8.58 -0.22 13.19
CA GLY A 201 8.61 0.34 14.54
C GLY A 201 7.24 0.37 15.22
N ASP A 202 7.24 0.74 16.50
CA ASP A 202 6.04 0.69 17.36
C ASP A 202 4.96 1.70 16.97
N ARG A 203 5.33 2.74 16.21
CA ARG A 203 4.41 3.77 15.70
C ARG A 203 3.70 3.37 14.41
N ALA A 204 4.01 2.19 13.86
CA ALA A 204 3.33 1.69 12.68
C ALA A 204 1.84 1.48 12.97
N ASP A 205 0.99 1.79 11.99
CA ASP A 205 -0.45 1.85 12.19
C ASP A 205 -1.08 0.45 12.24
N LEU A 206 -0.59 -0.50 11.43
CA LEU A 206 -1.23 -1.80 11.27
C LEU A 206 -0.53 -2.93 12.06
N PRO A 207 -1.27 -3.82 12.73
CA PRO A 207 -0.74 -5.12 13.15
C PRO A 207 -0.17 -5.90 11.95
N VAL A 208 0.93 -6.64 12.16
CA VAL A 208 1.58 -7.40 11.07
C VAL A 208 0.68 -8.50 10.52
N GLU A 209 -0.14 -9.12 11.37
CA GLU A 209 -1.08 -10.18 11.01
C GLU A 209 -2.17 -9.62 10.08
N THR A 210 -2.75 -8.47 10.42
CA THR A 210 -3.76 -7.81 9.58
C THR A 210 -3.20 -7.43 8.20
N GLY A 211 -1.97 -6.92 8.18
CA GLY A 211 -1.27 -6.63 6.92
C GLY A 211 -1.01 -7.87 6.09
N ALA A 212 -0.50 -8.92 6.73
CA ALA A 212 -0.22 -10.21 6.08
C ALA A 212 -1.50 -10.81 5.48
N GLU A 213 -2.64 -10.70 6.17
CA GLU A 213 -3.91 -11.26 5.70
C GLU A 213 -4.36 -10.55 4.42
N ALA A 214 -4.28 -9.22 4.41
CA ALA A 214 -4.64 -8.42 3.25
C ALA A 214 -3.67 -8.62 2.07
N VAL A 215 -2.36 -8.77 2.33
CA VAL A 215 -1.37 -9.14 1.31
C VAL A 215 -1.69 -10.51 0.73
N LEU A 216 -1.97 -11.49 1.59
CA LEU A 216 -2.22 -12.86 1.18
C LEU A 216 -3.50 -12.96 0.35
N LYS A 217 -4.56 -12.21 0.71
CA LYS A 217 -5.78 -12.09 -0.10
C LYS A 217 -5.46 -11.66 -1.53
N ILE A 218 -4.67 -10.59 -1.71
CA ILE A 218 -4.24 -10.14 -3.04
C ILE A 218 -3.49 -11.26 -3.78
N ILE A 219 -2.59 -11.98 -3.12
CA ILE A 219 -1.80 -13.06 -3.73
C ILE A 219 -2.67 -14.28 -4.09
N LEU A 220 -3.69 -14.60 -3.30
CA LEU A 220 -4.63 -15.69 -3.59
C LEU A 220 -5.53 -15.35 -4.78
N GLU A 221 -6.00 -14.10 -4.87
CA GLU A 221 -6.88 -13.61 -5.94
C GLU A 221 -6.12 -13.15 -7.20
N ALA A 222 -4.79 -13.04 -7.12
CA ALA A 222 -3.94 -12.60 -8.22
C ALA A 222 -4.16 -13.43 -9.48
N ASN A 223 -4.43 -12.72 -10.58
CA ASN A 223 -4.61 -13.29 -11.91
C ASN A 223 -3.85 -12.46 -12.96
N HIS A 224 -3.47 -13.12 -14.05
CA HIS A 224 -2.64 -12.52 -15.08
C HIS A 224 -3.26 -11.27 -15.71
N ALA A 225 -4.55 -11.30 -16.06
CA ALA A 225 -5.23 -10.20 -16.74
C ALA A 225 -5.30 -8.93 -15.90
N GLU A 226 -5.56 -9.06 -14.60
CA GLU A 226 -5.84 -7.92 -13.73
C GLU A 226 -4.66 -7.53 -12.84
N THR A 227 -3.65 -8.38 -12.67
CA THR A 227 -2.59 -8.17 -11.67
C THR A 227 -1.21 -7.99 -12.31
N ASN A 228 -0.95 -8.57 -13.48
CA ASN A 228 0.39 -8.57 -14.07
C ASN A 228 0.91 -7.14 -14.31
N GLY A 229 2.16 -6.89 -13.92
CA GLY A 229 2.85 -5.60 -14.05
C GLY A 229 2.34 -4.50 -13.11
N LYS A 230 1.40 -4.79 -12.19
CA LYS A 230 0.80 -3.76 -11.32
C LYS A 230 1.55 -3.57 -10.00
N PHE A 231 1.31 -2.42 -9.41
CA PHE A 231 1.59 -2.12 -8.02
C PHE A 231 0.26 -2.03 -7.26
N LEU A 232 0.07 -2.86 -6.25
CA LEU A 232 -1.15 -2.92 -5.47
C LEU A 232 -0.89 -2.47 -4.03
N ASN A 233 -1.87 -1.81 -3.43
CA ASN A 233 -1.89 -1.53 -2.00
C ASN A 233 -2.92 -2.43 -1.33
N ILE A 234 -2.61 -2.90 -0.12
CA ILE A 234 -3.62 -3.57 0.67
C ILE A 234 -4.76 -2.62 1.02
N HIS A 235 -5.95 -3.20 1.16
CA HIS A 235 -7.11 -2.56 1.74
C HIS A 235 -7.53 -3.36 2.97
N VAL A 236 -7.63 -2.68 4.11
CA VAL A 236 -8.05 -3.25 5.38
C VAL A 236 -9.36 -2.58 5.78
N PRO A 237 -10.49 -3.30 5.75
CA PRO A 237 -11.78 -2.74 6.15
C PRO A 237 -11.74 -2.12 7.55
N GLY A 238 -12.27 -0.91 7.69
CA GLY A 238 -12.27 -0.16 8.96
C GLY A 238 -10.97 0.60 9.25
N TRP A 239 -9.95 0.43 8.40
CA TRP A 239 -8.69 1.17 8.44
C TRP A 239 -8.65 2.34 7.44
N GLU A 240 -9.81 2.72 6.89
CA GLU A 240 -9.95 3.86 6.01
C GLU A 240 -10.06 5.17 6.80
N HIS A 241 -9.55 6.27 6.22
CA HIS A 241 -9.76 7.62 6.74
C HIS A 241 -11.22 8.10 6.60
N VAL A 242 -12.06 7.39 5.85
CA VAL A 242 -13.50 7.65 5.68
C VAL A 242 -14.30 6.42 6.08
N LYS A 243 -14.95 6.48 7.24
CA LYS A 243 -15.82 5.40 7.74
C LYS A 243 -17.24 5.56 7.19
N PRO A 244 -18.04 4.48 7.08
CA PRO A 244 -19.44 4.59 6.68
C PRO A 244 -20.25 5.60 7.49
N THR A 245 -19.93 5.82 8.77
CA THR A 245 -20.63 6.83 9.60
C THR A 245 -20.03 8.22 9.54
N ALA A 246 -18.96 8.44 8.76
CA ALA A 246 -18.26 9.72 8.70
C ALA A 246 -19.16 10.81 8.12
N ARG A 247 -18.96 12.04 8.61
CA ARG A 247 -19.62 13.23 8.09
C ARG A 247 -18.75 13.86 7.00
N VAL A 248 -19.22 13.81 5.77
CA VAL A 248 -18.46 14.23 4.58
C VAL A 248 -19.04 15.53 4.03
N GLY A 249 -18.23 16.58 4.03
CA GLY A 249 -18.54 17.84 3.36
C GLY A 249 -18.18 17.76 1.87
N ILE A 250 -19.04 18.26 1.00
CA ILE A 250 -18.79 18.35 -0.44
C ILE A 250 -19.00 19.79 -0.90
N ILE A 251 -17.94 20.43 -1.39
CA ILE A 251 -18.00 21.79 -1.93
C ILE A 251 -18.21 21.71 -3.43
N GLY A 252 -19.31 22.31 -3.90
CA GLY A 252 -19.68 22.35 -5.31
C GLY A 252 -20.60 21.20 -5.71
N VAL A 253 -21.64 21.52 -6.50
CA VAL A 253 -22.62 20.56 -7.04
C VAL A 253 -22.51 20.59 -8.57
N GLY A 254 -21.31 20.32 -9.09
CA GLY A 254 -21.01 20.16 -10.52
C GLY A 254 -20.84 18.68 -10.90
N GLY A 255 -20.35 18.35 -12.09
CA GLY A 255 -20.20 16.95 -12.53
C GLY A 255 -19.49 16.05 -11.51
N LEU A 256 -18.32 16.47 -11.01
CA LEU A 256 -17.60 15.75 -9.95
C LEU A 256 -18.32 15.79 -8.60
N GLY A 257 -18.99 16.90 -8.28
CA GLY A 257 -19.79 17.04 -7.06
C GLY A 257 -20.96 16.06 -6.98
N HIS A 258 -21.64 15.81 -8.11
CA HIS A 258 -22.72 14.80 -8.20
C HIS A 258 -22.20 13.40 -7.86
N LEU A 259 -21.09 13.01 -8.47
CA LEU A 259 -20.45 11.72 -8.23
C LEU A 259 -19.98 11.60 -6.78
N ALA A 260 -19.38 12.67 -6.23
CA ALA A 260 -18.94 12.70 -4.84
C ALA A 260 -20.12 12.50 -3.86
N ILE A 261 -21.27 13.14 -4.10
CA ILE A 261 -22.47 12.97 -3.26
C ILE A 261 -22.96 11.53 -3.34
N GLN A 262 -23.16 11.00 -4.55
CA GLN A 262 -23.67 9.64 -4.75
C GLN A 262 -22.74 8.61 -4.11
N PHE A 263 -21.42 8.76 -4.29
CA PHE A 263 -20.44 7.83 -3.75
C PHE A 263 -20.43 7.86 -2.22
N ALA A 264 -20.34 9.04 -1.61
CA ALA A 264 -20.33 9.17 -0.16
C ALA A 264 -21.63 8.67 0.48
N VAL A 265 -22.79 8.91 -0.15
CA VAL A 265 -24.08 8.35 0.29
C VAL A 265 -24.07 6.82 0.21
N LYS A 266 -23.57 6.24 -0.89
CA LYS A 266 -23.47 4.78 -1.04
C LYS A 266 -22.48 4.14 -0.09
N MET A 267 -21.46 4.88 0.35
CA MET A 267 -20.58 4.48 1.44
C MET A 267 -21.24 4.54 2.82
N GLY A 268 -22.46 5.07 2.93
CA GLY A 268 -23.22 5.22 4.18
C GLY A 268 -23.01 6.55 4.90
N CYS A 269 -22.18 7.45 4.36
CA CYS A 269 -21.74 8.67 5.02
C CYS A 269 -22.87 9.68 5.22
N GLN A 270 -22.74 10.53 6.25
CA GLN A 270 -23.59 11.71 6.40
C GLN A 270 -23.08 12.83 5.49
N VAL A 271 -23.72 13.02 4.35
CA VAL A 271 -23.23 13.95 3.32
C VAL A 271 -23.81 15.36 3.51
N VAL A 272 -22.93 16.34 3.68
CA VAL A 272 -23.27 17.76 3.77
C VAL A 272 -22.74 18.50 2.55
N VAL A 273 -23.62 19.19 1.83
CA VAL A 273 -23.25 19.89 0.60
C VAL A 273 -23.15 21.40 0.82
N PHE A 274 -22.10 22.00 0.26
CA PHE A 274 -21.86 23.43 0.26
C PHE A 274 -21.87 23.95 -1.18
N SER A 275 -22.72 24.93 -1.45
CA SER A 275 -22.90 25.51 -2.80
C SER A 275 -22.99 27.02 -2.73
N GLY A 276 -22.64 27.73 -3.81
CA GLY A 276 -22.75 29.19 -3.84
C GLY A 276 -24.18 29.68 -3.62
N SER A 277 -25.20 28.96 -4.11
CA SER A 277 -26.61 29.33 -3.92
C SER A 277 -27.48 28.10 -3.63
N ASP A 278 -28.72 28.34 -3.19
CA ASP A 278 -29.72 27.30 -2.91
C ASP A 278 -30.32 26.64 -4.16
N THR A 279 -29.98 27.11 -5.36
CA THR A 279 -30.53 26.59 -6.63
C THR A 279 -30.34 25.08 -6.81
N LYS A 280 -29.27 24.51 -6.23
CA LYS A 280 -28.94 23.08 -6.31
C LYS A 280 -29.29 22.26 -5.06
N LYS A 281 -30.09 22.84 -4.15
CA LYS A 281 -30.46 22.20 -2.89
C LYS A 281 -31.31 20.95 -3.10
N ASP A 282 -32.33 21.04 -3.95
CA ASP A 282 -33.22 19.92 -4.21
C ASP A 282 -32.52 18.81 -5.00
N GLU A 283 -31.63 19.18 -5.91
CA GLU A 283 -30.75 18.26 -6.63
C GLU A 283 -29.84 17.50 -5.66
N ALA A 284 -29.11 18.20 -4.78
CA ALA A 284 -28.25 17.57 -3.78
C ALA A 284 -29.04 16.62 -2.84
N LYS A 285 -30.24 17.00 -2.42
CA LYS A 285 -31.13 16.14 -1.60
C LYS A 285 -31.59 14.90 -2.35
N LYS A 286 -31.95 15.02 -3.63
CA LYS A 286 -32.32 13.87 -4.48
C LYS A 286 -31.17 12.86 -4.61
N LEU A 287 -29.93 13.33 -4.57
CA LEU A 287 -28.73 12.47 -4.58
C LEU A 287 -28.42 11.85 -3.20
N GLY A 288 -29.18 12.18 -2.16
CA GLY A 288 -29.05 11.62 -0.82
C GLY A 288 -28.29 12.48 0.19
N ALA A 289 -27.97 13.74 -0.12
CA ALA A 289 -27.33 14.63 0.84
C ALA A 289 -28.24 14.85 2.08
N THR A 290 -27.66 14.71 3.28
CA THR A 290 -28.35 14.91 4.56
C THR A 290 -28.34 16.36 5.02
N GLY A 291 -27.48 17.21 4.45
CA GLY A 291 -27.42 18.65 4.71
C GLY A 291 -27.05 19.47 3.47
N PHE A 292 -27.48 20.73 3.43
CA PHE A 292 -27.13 21.67 2.36
C PHE A 292 -27.01 23.10 2.91
N TYR A 293 -25.96 23.80 2.51
CA TYR A 293 -25.68 25.17 2.93
C TYR A 293 -25.25 26.04 1.73
N ALA A 294 -25.99 27.13 1.51
CA ALA A 294 -25.58 28.18 0.58
C ALA A 294 -24.47 29.04 1.19
N THR A 295 -23.43 29.36 0.42
CA THR A 295 -22.21 30.01 0.92
C THR A 295 -22.00 31.43 0.41
N LYS A 296 -22.70 31.87 -0.64
CA LYS A 296 -22.56 33.23 -1.18
C LYS A 296 -23.10 34.27 -0.19
N GLY A 297 -22.27 35.26 0.12
CA GLY A 297 -22.62 36.37 1.02
C GLY A 297 -22.60 36.01 2.51
N VAL A 298 -22.23 34.77 2.85
CA VAL A 298 -22.17 34.30 4.23
C VAL A 298 -20.76 34.53 4.80
N LYS A 299 -20.67 35.09 6.00
CA LYS A 299 -19.40 35.33 6.71
C LYS A 299 -18.93 34.11 7.51
N GLU A 300 -19.86 33.29 7.98
CA GLU A 300 -19.59 32.10 8.80
C GLU A 300 -20.66 31.03 8.54
N LEU A 301 -20.25 29.77 8.40
CA LEU A 301 -21.15 28.63 8.26
C LEU A 301 -21.39 27.97 9.62
N LYS A 302 -22.67 27.79 9.99
CA LYS A 302 -23.07 27.06 11.20
C LYS A 302 -23.62 25.70 10.82
N VAL A 303 -22.80 24.68 10.97
CA VAL A 303 -23.20 23.27 10.82
C VAL A 303 -23.39 22.63 12.20
N PRO A 304 -24.38 21.75 12.38
CA PRO A 304 -24.69 21.16 13.69
C PRO A 304 -23.58 20.23 14.20
N GLN A 305 -22.81 19.65 13.29
CA GLN A 305 -21.69 18.76 13.60
C GLN A 305 -20.56 19.02 12.60
N LYS A 306 -19.33 18.98 13.11
CA LYS A 306 -18.11 19.10 12.33
C LYS A 306 -17.92 17.91 11.38
N LEU A 307 -17.09 18.12 10.37
CA LEU A 307 -16.83 17.20 9.26
C LEU A 307 -15.58 16.37 9.54
N ASP A 308 -15.64 15.09 9.20
CA ASP A 308 -14.48 14.19 9.25
C ASP A 308 -13.70 14.25 7.93
N ASN A 309 -14.38 14.59 6.83
CA ASN A 309 -13.78 14.69 5.51
C ASN A 309 -14.40 15.85 4.71
N LEU A 310 -13.60 16.47 3.85
CA LEU A 310 -14.04 17.55 2.97
C LEU A 310 -13.57 17.30 1.54
N ILE A 311 -14.51 17.18 0.60
CA ILE A 311 -14.23 17.00 -0.83
C ILE A 311 -14.46 18.32 -1.54
N VAL A 312 -13.42 18.86 -2.18
CA VAL A 312 -13.51 20.13 -2.91
C VAL A 312 -13.65 19.85 -4.40
N THR A 313 -14.83 20.06 -4.97
CA THR A 313 -15.12 19.77 -6.39
C THR A 313 -15.31 21.03 -7.23
N THR A 314 -15.06 22.21 -6.65
CA THR A 314 -15.14 23.49 -7.36
C THR A 314 -13.94 23.70 -8.27
N SER A 315 -14.15 24.34 -9.42
CA SER A 315 -13.09 24.75 -10.34
C SER A 315 -12.32 26.00 -9.89
N SER A 316 -12.77 26.64 -8.80
CA SER A 316 -12.15 27.81 -8.18
C SER A 316 -11.75 27.51 -6.73
N GLN A 317 -10.83 28.32 -6.19
CA GLN A 317 -10.45 28.28 -4.78
C GLN A 317 -11.68 28.47 -3.87
N PRO A 318 -11.94 27.57 -2.91
CA PRO A 318 -12.94 27.81 -1.89
C PRO A 318 -12.45 28.90 -0.93
N ASN A 319 -13.38 29.68 -0.38
CA ASN A 319 -13.08 30.57 0.74
C ASN A 319 -12.83 29.74 2.01
N TRP A 320 -11.56 29.42 2.30
CA TRP A 320 -11.15 28.55 3.39
C TRP A 320 -11.60 28.99 4.77
N ASN A 321 -11.78 30.29 4.98
CA ASN A 321 -12.27 30.84 6.25
C ASN A 321 -13.66 30.29 6.62
N LEU A 322 -14.45 29.86 5.63
CA LEU A 322 -15.75 29.25 5.86
C LEU A 322 -15.68 27.77 6.27
N TYR A 323 -14.63 27.05 5.88
CA TYR A 323 -14.60 25.58 5.95
C TYR A 323 -13.63 25.04 7.00
N ILE A 324 -12.51 25.72 7.24
CA ILE A 324 -11.47 25.26 8.17
C ILE A 324 -12.04 24.95 9.55
N ASN A 325 -12.92 25.82 10.06
CA ASN A 325 -13.51 25.68 11.39
C ASN A 325 -14.61 24.60 11.45
N LEU A 326 -15.08 24.13 10.30
CA LEU A 326 -16.07 23.06 10.21
C LEU A 326 -15.42 21.67 10.33
N LEU A 327 -14.10 21.56 10.28
CA LEU A 327 -13.39 20.28 10.28
C LEU A 327 -13.05 19.81 11.70
N ASN A 328 -13.20 18.51 11.93
CA ASN A 328 -12.68 17.85 13.13
C ASN A 328 -11.14 17.82 13.11
N PRO A 329 -10.48 17.80 14.28
CA PRO A 329 -9.07 17.42 14.35
C PRO A 329 -8.86 16.05 13.67
N GLY A 330 -7.86 15.96 12.79
CA GLY A 330 -7.57 14.77 11.99
C GLY A 330 -8.41 14.62 10.72
N ALA A 331 -9.29 15.58 10.41
CA ALA A 331 -10.10 15.52 9.20
C ALA A 331 -9.24 15.60 7.93
N THR A 332 -9.69 14.91 6.88
CA THR A 332 -9.00 14.90 5.58
C THR A 332 -9.73 15.74 4.54
N THR A 333 -9.00 16.65 3.88
CA THR A 333 -9.49 17.44 2.76
C THR A 333 -8.92 16.92 1.44
N SER A 334 -9.81 16.56 0.51
CA SER A 334 -9.48 16.01 -0.80
C SER A 334 -9.88 16.99 -1.92
N PRO A 335 -8.95 17.79 -2.46
CA PRO A 335 -9.19 18.57 -3.66
C PRO A 335 -9.33 17.68 -4.89
N LEU A 336 -10.50 17.74 -5.53
CA LEU A 336 -10.80 17.16 -6.84
C LEU A 336 -11.00 18.28 -7.89
N THR A 337 -10.32 19.41 -7.70
CA THR A 337 -10.43 20.58 -8.58
C THR A 337 -9.68 20.37 -9.89
N VAL A 338 -10.12 21.08 -10.94
CA VAL A 338 -9.55 21.05 -12.30
C VAL A 338 -9.06 22.44 -12.75
N GLY A 339 -8.85 23.37 -11.81
CA GLY A 339 -8.39 24.73 -12.11
C GLY A 339 -6.95 24.78 -12.61
N LEU A 340 -6.63 25.77 -13.46
CA LEU A 340 -5.28 25.98 -14.05
C LEU A 340 -4.26 26.61 -13.08
N GLY A 341 -4.59 26.74 -11.79
CA GLY A 341 -3.73 27.34 -10.76
C GLY A 341 -3.58 26.45 -9.53
N GLY A 342 -2.49 26.64 -8.77
CA GLY A 342 -2.17 25.83 -7.60
C GLY A 342 -3.26 25.86 -6.50
N PHE A 343 -3.43 24.73 -5.81
CA PHE A 343 -4.35 24.63 -4.69
C PHE A 343 -3.75 25.22 -3.41
N GLN A 344 -4.23 26.39 -2.96
CA GLN A 344 -3.66 27.14 -1.83
C GLN A 344 -4.55 27.02 -0.58
N VAL A 345 -3.94 26.74 0.57
CA VAL A 345 -4.63 26.61 1.87
C VAL A 345 -3.89 27.42 2.94
N PRO A 346 -4.58 28.19 3.81
CA PRO A 346 -3.94 28.91 4.92
C PRO A 346 -3.28 27.98 5.94
N VAL A 347 -2.02 28.28 6.30
CA VAL A 347 -1.21 27.46 7.24
C VAL A 347 -1.72 27.52 8.69
N TYR A 348 -2.08 28.71 9.18
CA TYR A 348 -2.39 28.93 10.60
C TYR A 348 -3.73 28.33 11.07
N GLY A 349 -4.63 27.99 10.15
CA GLY A 349 -5.92 27.34 10.46
C GLY A 349 -5.94 25.82 10.23
N ALA A 350 -4.95 25.27 9.53
CA ALA A 350 -4.91 23.87 9.10
C ALA A 350 -4.21 22.93 10.11
N SER A 351 -3.81 23.42 11.28
CA SER A 351 -3.11 22.62 12.30
C SER A 351 -3.96 21.41 12.73
N GLY A 352 -3.43 20.22 12.51
CA GLY A 352 -4.12 18.95 12.79
C GLY A 352 -5.06 18.46 11.68
N GLN A 353 -5.04 19.05 10.47
CA GLN A 353 -5.80 18.57 9.30
C GLN A 353 -4.88 17.90 8.27
N TRP A 354 -5.42 16.97 7.49
CA TRP A 354 -4.72 16.31 6.39
C TRP A 354 -5.23 16.81 5.04
N PHE A 355 -4.35 17.03 4.07
CA PHE A 355 -4.72 17.38 2.69
C PHE A 355 -4.19 16.31 1.73
N GLN A 356 -5.07 15.75 0.90
CA GLN A 356 -4.76 14.64 0.00
C GLN A 356 -5.04 15.05 -1.46
N GLY A 357 -3.99 15.38 -2.22
CA GLY A 357 -4.06 15.77 -3.63
C GLY A 357 -2.71 15.62 -4.35
N SER A 358 -2.71 15.63 -5.69
CA SER A 358 -1.51 15.47 -6.52
C SER A 358 -0.62 16.72 -6.56
N GLU A 359 -1.17 17.91 -6.27
CA GLU A 359 -0.44 19.17 -6.20
C GLU A 359 -1.02 20.04 -5.07
N LEU A 360 -0.30 20.17 -3.96
CA LEU A 360 -0.61 21.07 -2.85
C LEU A 360 0.60 21.96 -2.62
N TYR A 361 0.41 23.28 -2.75
CA TYR A 361 1.42 24.27 -2.38
C TYR A 361 0.95 24.97 -1.10
N CYS A 362 1.57 24.64 0.04
CA CYS A 362 1.43 25.42 1.26
C CYS A 362 2.30 26.67 1.13
N LEU A 363 1.69 27.86 1.04
CA LEU A 363 2.40 29.12 1.17
C LEU A 363 2.59 29.43 2.65
N GLY A 364 3.83 29.43 3.13
CA GLY A 364 4.19 30.20 4.31
C GLY A 364 4.25 31.67 3.90
N GLU A 365 3.49 32.54 4.56
CA GLU A 365 3.68 33.98 4.42
C GLU A 365 5.09 34.31 4.92
N ALA A 366 5.98 34.66 4.00
CA ALA A 366 7.15 35.46 4.28
C ALA A 366 6.88 36.83 3.66
N ASP A 367 6.18 37.67 4.42
CA ASP A 367 6.09 39.11 4.17
C ASP A 367 6.29 39.85 5.50
N SER A 368 7.56 39.99 5.88
CA SER A 368 8.19 41.23 6.37
C SER A 368 9.68 41.00 6.58
#